data_AF-A0A1Q2CMF1-F1
#
_entry.id   AF-A0A1Q2CMF1-F1
#
_cell.length_a   1.000
_cell.length_b   1.000
_cell.length_c   1.000
_cell.angle_alpha   90.00
_cell.angle_beta   90.00
_cell.angle_gamma   90.00
#
_symmetry.space_group_name_H-M   'P 1'
#
loop_
_entity.id
_entity.type
_entity.pdbx_description
1 polymer ?
#
loop_
_entity_poly.entity_id
_entity_poly.type
_entity_poly.pdbx_seq_one_letter_code
_entity_poly.pdbx_strand_id
1 'polypeptide(L)'
;MSNIQPYTPAAGSGASSLSPWSSQGRALSRIVSRAELQVANLAAEAHVESAKLDAIDQVTQRALQGTAMVAQLESQLAEAVPSAAFRLAQIGQAHTLAMVGEVHSFGRGLR
;
A
#
# COMPACT_ATOMS: atom_id res chain seq x y z
N MET A 1 90.40 1.62 39.95
CA MET A 1 89.80 2.31 38.79
C MET A 1 88.72 1.41 38.24
N SER A 2 87.45 1.71 38.49
CA SER A 2 86.32 0.82 38.18
C SER A 2 85.85 1.06 36.75
N ASN A 3 85.88 0.02 35.92
CA ASN A 3 85.54 0.09 34.50
C ASN A 3 84.01 -0.02 34.34
N ILE A 4 83.34 1.07 33.97
CA ILE A 4 81.90 1.06 33.69
C ILE A 4 81.72 0.53 32.27
N GLN A 5 81.27 -0.72 32.15
CA GLN A 5 80.85 -1.28 30.86
C GLN A 5 79.47 -0.71 30.47
N PRO A 6 79.33 -0.10 29.27
CA PRO A 6 78.04 0.39 28.81
C PRO A 6 77.12 -0.79 28.49
N TYR A 7 75.91 -0.74 29.05
CA TYR A 7 74.84 -1.67 28.73
C TYR A 7 74.40 -1.48 27.28
N THR A 8 74.79 -2.40 26.39
CA THR A 8 74.26 -2.50 25.03
C THR A 8 72.96 -3.29 25.08
N PRO A 9 71.79 -2.69 24.79
CA PRO A 9 70.57 -3.46 24.67
C PRO A 9 70.72 -4.36 23.44
N ALA A 10 70.67 -5.68 23.66
CA ALA A 10 70.57 -6.64 22.58
C ALA A 10 69.38 -6.22 21.69
N ALA A 11 69.65 -6.07 20.39
CA ALA A 11 68.63 -5.86 19.37
C ALA A 11 67.74 -7.11 19.32
N GLY A 12 66.78 -7.17 20.24
CA GLY A 12 65.69 -8.11 20.26
C GLY A 12 64.72 -7.73 19.16
N SER A 13 64.81 -8.48 18.07
CA SER A 13 63.80 -8.66 17.04
C SER A 13 62.37 -8.50 17.55
N GLY A 14 61.65 -7.50 17.01
CA GLY A 14 60.23 -7.60 16.65
C GLY A 14 59.24 -7.91 17.78
N ALA A 15 59.09 -7.00 18.73
CA ALA A 15 57.87 -6.95 19.54
C ALA A 15 57.48 -5.48 19.77
N SER A 16 56.89 -4.87 18.74
CA SER A 16 56.05 -3.70 18.92
C SER A 16 54.91 -4.09 19.84
N SER A 17 55.06 -3.82 21.14
CA SER A 17 53.97 -3.86 22.11
C SER A 17 52.99 -2.74 21.76
N LEU A 18 52.16 -2.99 20.75
CA LEU A 18 50.99 -2.18 20.45
C LEU A 18 50.14 -2.18 21.72
N SER A 19 50.10 -1.03 22.38
CA SER A 19 49.40 -0.85 23.66
C SER A 19 47.96 -1.40 23.53
N PRO A 20 47.48 -2.27 24.45
CA PRO A 20 46.17 -2.91 24.37
C PRO A 20 45.02 -1.91 24.18
N TRP A 21 45.19 -0.70 24.70
CA TRP A 21 44.31 0.45 24.51
C TRP A 21 44.08 0.81 23.02
N SER A 22 45.14 0.79 22.21
CA SER A 22 45.06 1.09 20.78
C SER A 22 44.35 -0.01 19.98
N SER A 23 44.45 -1.27 20.42
CA SER A 23 43.76 -2.40 19.80
C SER A 23 42.26 -2.39 20.12
N GLN A 24 41.90 -2.03 21.35
CA GLN A 24 40.52 -1.87 21.81
C GLN A 24 39.84 -0.68 21.14
N GLY A 25 40.52 0.46 20.97
CA GLY A 25 39.98 1.60 20.23
C GLY A 25 39.64 1.28 18.77
N ARG A 26 40.47 0.49 18.08
CA ARG A 26 40.17 0.03 16.70
C ARG A 26 39.04 -0.99 16.65
N ALA A 27 38.89 -1.83 17.68
CA ALA A 27 37.77 -2.75 17.78
C ALA A 27 36.45 -1.98 17.98
N LEU A 28 36.43 -1.00 18.88
CA LEU A 28 35.30 -0.12 19.12
C LEU A 28 34.93 0.70 17.87
N SER A 29 35.91 1.28 17.17
CA SER A 29 35.67 2.01 15.93
C SER A 29 35.03 1.14 14.85
N ARG A 30 35.44 -0.13 14.71
CA ARG A 30 34.81 -1.09 13.79
C ARG A 30 33.38 -1.46 14.21
N ILE A 31 33.11 -1.54 15.51
CA ILE A 31 31.76 -1.80 16.03
C ILE A 31 30.86 -0.61 15.74
N VAL A 32 31.33 0.62 15.99
CA VAL A 32 30.58 1.85 15.71
C VAL A 32 30.31 1.96 14.21
N SER A 33 31.31 1.78 13.35
CA SER A 33 31.10 1.83 11.89
C SER A 33 30.12 0.76 11.41
N ARG A 34 30.12 -0.43 12.04
CA ARG A 34 29.17 -1.50 11.72
C ARG A 34 27.76 -1.17 12.22
N ALA A 35 27.63 -0.54 13.38
CA ALA A 35 26.35 -0.09 13.93
C ALA A 35 25.75 1.02 13.06
N GLU A 36 26.56 1.99 12.61
CA GLU A 36 26.12 3.03 11.67
C GLU A 36 25.60 2.44 10.36
N LEU A 37 26.29 1.44 9.80
CA LEU A 37 25.82 0.72 8.62
C LEU A 37 24.52 -0.07 8.87
N GLN A 38 24.36 -0.67 10.05
CA GLN A 38 23.11 -1.34 10.42
C GLN A 38 21.95 -0.36 10.55
N VAL A 39 22.18 0.81 11.14
CA VAL A 39 21.17 1.88 11.23
C VAL A 39 20.81 2.40 9.83
N ALA A 40 21.80 2.60 8.95
CA ALA A 40 21.55 3.02 7.58
C ALA A 40 20.72 1.99 6.79
N ASN A 41 21.01 0.70 6.94
CA ASN A 41 20.23 -0.37 6.31
C ASN A 41 18.81 -0.45 6.87
N LEU A 42 18.64 -0.34 8.19
CA LEU A 42 17.32 -0.32 8.82
C LEU A 42 16.48 0.87 8.35
N ALA A 43 17.09 2.06 8.25
CA ALA A 43 16.42 3.23 7.72
C ALA A 43 15.99 3.03 6.26
N ALA A 44 16.86 2.44 5.43
CA ALA A 44 16.53 2.11 4.05
C ALA A 44 15.36 1.11 3.95
N GLU A 45 15.35 0.05 4.77
CA GLU A 45 14.22 -0.89 4.84
C GLU A 45 12.93 -0.22 5.31
N ALA A 46 13.01 0.68 6.29
CA ALA A 46 11.86 1.45 6.77
C ALA A 46 11.27 2.36 5.68
N HIS A 47 12.12 2.96 4.82
CA HIS A 47 11.64 3.74 3.68
C HIS A 47 10.90 2.89 2.65
N VAL A 48 11.35 1.65 2.41
CA VAL A 48 10.67 0.72 1.51
C VAL A 48 9.30 0.32 2.06
N GLU A 49 9.23 -0.01 3.36
CA GLU A 49 7.95 -0.40 3.97
C GLU A 49 6.98 0.80 4.04
N SER A 50 7.47 2.01 4.31
CA SER A 50 6.67 3.23 4.24
C SER A 50 6.11 3.46 2.84
N ALA A 51 6.94 3.36 1.79
CA ALA A 51 6.49 3.55 0.41
C ALA A 51 5.44 2.50 -0.01
N LYS A 52 5.54 1.28 0.52
CA LYS A 52 4.57 0.21 0.29
C LYS A 52 3.23 0.51 0.98
N LEU A 53 3.24 1.02 2.21
CA LEU A 53 2.03 1.48 2.89
C LEU A 53 1.36 2.62 2.13
N ASP A 54 2.13 3.62 1.68
CA ASP A 54 1.61 4.73 0.89
C ASP A 54 0.95 4.25 -0.42
N ALA A 55 1.54 3.26 -1.08
CA ALA A 55 0.97 2.66 -2.28
C ALA A 55 -0.36 1.94 -2.01
N ILE A 56 -0.44 1.21 -0.88
CA ILE A 56 -1.69 0.55 -0.45
C ILE A 56 -2.76 1.59 -0.15
N ASP A 57 -2.42 2.67 0.54
CA ASP A 57 -3.35 3.74 0.88
C ASP A 57 -3.89 4.42 -0.37
N GLN A 58 -3.03 4.71 -1.36
CA GLN A 58 -3.46 5.29 -2.64
C GLN A 58 -4.42 4.36 -3.40
N VAL A 59 -4.13 3.06 -3.47
CA VAL A 59 -5.01 2.08 -4.13
C VAL A 59 -6.33 1.96 -3.37
N THR A 60 -6.29 1.95 -2.05
CA THR A 60 -7.48 1.86 -1.20
C THR A 60 -8.37 3.09 -1.34
N GLN A 61 -7.80 4.29 -1.34
CA GLN A 61 -8.55 5.52 -1.58
C GLN A 61 -9.23 5.52 -2.95
N ARG A 62 -8.51 5.10 -4.00
CA ARG A 62 -9.09 4.97 -5.34
C ARG A 62 -10.20 3.92 -5.39
N ALA A 63 -10.02 2.79 -4.72
CA ALA A 63 -11.03 1.75 -4.63
C ALA A 63 -12.28 2.26 -3.90
N LEU A 64 -12.12 2.95 -2.76
CA LEU A 64 -13.22 3.55 -2.01
C LEU A 64 -13.99 4.61 -2.81
N GLN A 65 -13.29 5.43 -3.60
CA GLN A 65 -13.94 6.38 -4.50
C GLN A 65 -14.76 5.66 -5.59
N GLY A 66 -14.21 4.59 -6.16
CA GLY A 66 -14.91 3.76 -7.14
C GLY A 66 -16.14 3.09 -6.56
N THR A 67 -16.03 2.47 -5.38
CA THR A 67 -17.16 1.80 -4.71
C THR A 67 -18.23 2.80 -4.30
N ALA A 68 -17.86 4.00 -3.84
CA ALA A 68 -18.82 5.06 -3.55
C ALA A 68 -19.61 5.51 -4.79
N MET A 69 -18.93 5.67 -5.94
CA MET A 69 -19.61 5.99 -7.21
C MET A 69 -20.56 4.87 -7.65
N VAL A 70 -20.13 3.61 -7.54
CA VAL A 70 -20.99 2.46 -7.86
C VAL A 70 -22.20 2.41 -6.94
N ALA A 71 -22.03 2.59 -5.63
CA ALA A 71 -23.12 2.62 -4.67
C ALA A 71 -24.14 3.74 -4.95
N GLN A 72 -23.67 4.93 -5.36
CA GLN A 72 -24.54 6.03 -5.77
C GLN A 72 -25.36 5.68 -7.02
N LEU A 73 -24.72 5.05 -8.03
CA LEU A 73 -25.42 4.61 -9.23
C LEU A 73 -26.43 3.50 -8.93
N GLU A 74 -26.09 2.56 -8.05
CA GLU A 74 -27.02 1.52 -7.59
C GLU A 74 -28.23 2.12 -6.87
N SER A 75 -28.04 3.14 -6.02
CA SER A 75 -29.14 3.85 -5.37
C SER A 75 -30.06 4.53 -6.39
N GLN A 76 -29.51 5.20 -7.39
CA GLN A 76 -30.29 5.83 -8.46
C GLN A 76 -31.04 4.79 -9.30
N LEU A 77 -30.41 3.64 -9.57
CA LEU A 77 -31.03 2.54 -10.30
C LEU A 77 -32.17 1.90 -9.49
N ALA A 78 -31.98 1.72 -8.18
CA ALA A 78 -32.98 1.19 -7.28
C ALA A 78 -34.25 2.05 -7.22
N GLU A 79 -34.13 3.37 -7.39
CA GLU A 79 -35.27 4.28 -7.48
C GLU A 79 -35.89 4.30 -8.89
N ALA A 80 -35.06 4.27 -9.93
CA ALA A 80 -35.52 4.38 -11.31
C ALA A 80 -36.25 3.11 -11.79
N VAL A 81 -35.77 1.91 -11.45
CA VAL A 81 -36.31 0.63 -11.94
C VAL A 81 -37.78 0.41 -11.55
N PRO A 82 -38.21 0.59 -10.29
CA PRO A 82 -39.62 0.47 -9.91
C PRO A 82 -40.50 1.49 -10.63
N SER A 83 -40.01 2.72 -10.82
CA SER A 83 -40.76 3.77 -11.51
C SER A 83 -40.98 3.46 -12.99
N ALA A 84 -39.97 2.90 -13.66
CA ALA A 84 -40.05 2.48 -15.06
C ALA A 84 -40.98 1.27 -15.21
N ALA A 85 -40.87 0.28 -14.32
CA ALA A 85 -41.76 -0.88 -14.30
C ALA A 85 -43.22 -0.47 -14.11
N PHE A 86 -43.50 0.49 -13.21
CA PHE A 86 -44.83 1.00 -12.99
C PHE A 86 -45.41 1.72 -14.22
N ARG A 87 -44.62 2.58 -14.88
CA ARG A 87 -45.04 3.26 -16.12
C ARG A 87 -45.35 2.27 -17.24
N LEU A 88 -44.52 1.23 -17.41
CA LEU A 88 -44.77 0.18 -18.40
C LEU A 88 -46.06 -0.60 -18.09
N ALA A 89 -46.33 -0.90 -16.82
CA ALA A 89 -47.58 -1.54 -16.42
C ALA A 89 -48.81 -0.68 -16.75
N GLN A 90 -48.75 0.63 -16.50
CA GLN A 90 -49.83 1.56 -16.85
C GLN A 90 -50.07 1.63 -18.36
N ILE A 91 -49.01 1.69 -19.17
CA ILE A 91 -49.12 1.66 -20.64
C ILE A 91 -49.76 0.35 -21.10
N GLY A 92 -49.34 -0.78 -20.54
CA GLY A 92 -49.94 -2.09 -20.84
C GLY A 92 -51.43 -2.16 -20.50
N GLN A 93 -51.83 -1.59 -19.35
CA GLN A 93 -53.25 -1.50 -18.97
C GLN A 93 -54.04 -0.60 -19.91
N ALA A 94 -53.52 0.58 -20.26
CA ALA A 94 -54.17 1.48 -21.21
C ALA A 94 -54.32 0.83 -22.59
N HIS A 95 -53.29 0.11 -23.05
CA HIS A 95 -53.32 -0.56 -24.35
C HIS A 95 -54.29 -1.75 -24.38
N THR A 96 -54.34 -2.55 -23.32
CA THR A 96 -55.32 -3.65 -23.21
C THR A 96 -56.76 -3.13 -23.21
N LEU A 97 -57.03 -2.03 -22.51
CA LEU A 97 -58.35 -1.37 -22.55
C LEU A 97 -58.69 -0.86 -23.95
N ALA A 98 -57.73 -0.26 -24.67
CA ALA A 98 -57.93 0.19 -26.04
C ALA A 98 -58.23 -0.99 -26.99
N MET A 99 -57.46 -2.08 -26.91
CA MET A 99 -57.71 -3.30 -27.69
C MET A 99 -59.07 -3.92 -27.42
N VAL A 100 -59.51 -3.97 -26.15
CA VAL A 100 -60.85 -4.49 -25.81
C VAL A 100 -61.95 -3.64 -26.46
N GLY A 101 -61.78 -2.31 -26.49
CA GLY A 101 -62.69 -1.41 -27.18
C GLY A 101 -62.77 -1.69 -28.68
N GLU A 102 -61.60 -1.87 -29.33
CA GLU A 102 -61.54 -2.19 -30.76
C GLU A 102 -62.17 -3.55 -31.07
N VAL A 103 -61.82 -4.61 -30.33
CA VAL A 103 -62.40 -5.96 -30.51
C VAL A 103 -63.92 -5.94 -30.35
N HIS A 104 -64.44 -5.19 -29.37
CA HIS A 104 -65.89 -5.07 -29.17
C HIS A 104 -66.57 -4.27 -30.30
N SER A 105 -65.89 -3.27 -30.87
CA SER A 105 -66.39 -2.53 -32.04
C SER A 105 -66.41 -3.40 -33.31
N PHE A 106 -65.36 -4.19 -33.56
CA PHE A 106 -65.29 -5.17 -34.64
C PHE A 106 -66.38 -6.24 -34.51
N GLY A 107 -66.59 -6.77 -33.31
CA GLY A 107 -67.63 -7.78 -33.05
C GLY A 107 -69.05 -7.27 -33.30
N ARG A 108 -69.31 -5.97 -33.16
CA ARG A 108 -70.60 -5.35 -33.53
C ARG A 108 -70.75 -5.09 -35.02
N GLY A 109 -69.68 -4.79 -35.74
CA GLY A 109 -69.73 -4.55 -37.18
C GLY A 109 -69.92 -5.81 -38.04
N LEU A 110 -69.73 -7.00 -37.46
CA LEU A 110 -69.90 -8.30 -38.11
C LEU A 110 -71.29 -8.94 -37.91
N ARG A 111 -72.19 -8.30 -37.17
CA ARG A 111 -73.61 -8.67 -37.03
C ARG A 111 -74.48 -7.75 -37.86
#